data_AF-X0ZUH8-F1
#
_entry.id   AF-X0ZUH8-F1
#
_cell.length_a   1.000
_cell.length_b   1.000
_cell.length_c   1.000
_cell.angle_alpha   90.00
_cell.angle_beta   90.00
_cell.angle_gamma   90.00
#
_symmetry.space_group_name_H-M   'P 1'
#
loop_
_entity.id
_entity.type
_entity.pdbx_description
1 polymer ?
#
loop_
_entity_poly.entity_id
_entity_poly.type
_entity_poly.pdbx_seq_one_letter_code
_entity_poly.pdbx_strand_id
1 'polypeptide(L)'
;MSVVLDWDESFSMQANVTSPGPQRVVLSGYVTERRPDGLYGAPLLPQLFYGADGLQLSTWRQNIPGTGSQTILSRSGGQPSIPKEELYWRRVGNSTKKPALTVAEIPDWVLGLIAAGIITAIATVIFYIPTKRGR
;
A
#
# COMPACT_ATOMS: atom_id res chain seq x y z
N MET A 1 -2.29 12.32 10.48
CA MET A 1 -3.03 11.43 9.58
C MET A 1 -3.15 10.09 10.27
N SER A 2 -4.36 9.52 10.36
CA SER A 2 -4.60 8.22 11.00
C SER A 2 -4.88 7.15 9.95
N VAL A 3 -4.30 5.96 10.11
CA VAL A 3 -4.51 4.82 9.22
C VAL A 3 -5.36 3.77 9.92
N VAL A 4 -6.30 3.17 9.19
CA VAL A 4 -7.05 1.99 9.64
C VAL A 4 -6.67 0.84 8.72
N LEU A 5 -6.12 -0.24 9.28
CA LEU A 5 -5.70 -1.41 8.52
C LEU A 5 -6.53 -2.61 8.95
N ASP A 6 -7.11 -3.38 8.04
CA ASP A 6 -7.61 -4.69 8.40
C ASP A 6 -6.43 -5.63 8.80
N TRP A 7 -6.69 -6.62 9.65
CA TRP A 7 -5.67 -7.55 10.16
C TRP A 7 -4.90 -8.25 9.03
N ASP A 8 -5.62 -8.57 7.96
CA ASP A 8 -5.13 -9.27 6.78
C ASP A 8 -4.69 -8.29 5.67
N GLU A 9 -4.65 -6.99 5.96
CA GLU A 9 -4.27 -5.97 4.99
C GLU A 9 -2.76 -5.77 4.95
N SER A 10 -2.23 -5.80 3.73
CA SER A 10 -0.84 -5.42 3.47
C SER A 10 -0.71 -3.90 3.43
N PHE A 11 0.39 -3.40 3.96
CA PHE A 11 0.70 -1.98 4.02
C PHE A 11 2.14 -1.73 3.59
N SER A 12 2.39 -0.65 2.84
CA SER A 12 3.73 -0.21 2.49
C SER A 12 3.79 1.31 2.48
N MET A 13 4.82 1.87 3.10
CA MET A 13 5.14 3.28 3.08
C MET A 13 6.48 3.48 2.40
N GLN A 14 6.47 4.21 1.30
CA GLN A 14 7.68 4.63 0.59
C GLN A 14 8.00 6.09 0.90
N ALA A 15 9.28 6.39 1.00
CA ALA A 15 9.78 7.74 1.15
C ALA A 15 11.03 7.96 0.30
N ASN A 16 11.23 9.20 -0.13
CA ASN A 16 12.51 9.62 -0.70
C ASN A 16 13.40 10.14 0.44
N VAL A 17 14.40 9.34 0.81
CA VAL A 17 15.27 9.62 1.95
C VAL A 17 16.46 10.46 1.51
N THR A 18 16.63 11.61 2.15
CA THR A 18 17.72 12.56 1.82
C THR A 18 19.02 12.28 2.57
N SER A 19 18.96 11.58 3.70
CA SER A 19 20.14 11.17 4.49
C SER A 19 19.88 9.88 5.27
N PRO A 20 20.85 8.96 5.35
CA PRO A 20 20.71 7.73 6.13
C PRO A 20 20.85 8.01 7.63
N GLY A 21 20.44 7.05 8.46
CA GLY A 21 20.67 7.10 9.91
C GLY A 21 19.44 6.82 10.76
N PRO A 22 19.55 7.05 12.09
CA PRO A 22 18.50 6.73 13.02
C PRO A 22 17.31 7.67 12.84
N GLN A 23 16.14 7.08 12.57
CA GLN A 23 14.88 7.79 12.42
C GLN A 23 13.79 7.17 13.27
N ARG A 24 12.78 7.98 13.62
CA ARG A 24 11.57 7.52 14.27
C ARG A 24 10.39 7.71 13.32
N VAL A 25 9.84 6.61 12.84
CA VAL A 25 8.68 6.60 11.95
C VAL A 25 7.51 6.03 12.73
N VAL A 26 6.55 6.87 13.11
CA VAL A 26 5.39 6.46 13.94
C VAL A 26 4.14 6.49 13.09
N LEU A 27 3.44 5.36 13.03
CA LEU A 27 2.06 5.34 12.53
C LEU A 27 1.09 5.55 13.68
N SER A 28 0.08 6.37 13.42
CA SER A 28 -1.06 6.57 14.33
C SER A 28 -2.30 5.97 13.70
N GLY A 29 -3.08 5.23 14.48
CA GLY A 29 -4.29 4.59 13.98
C GLY A 29 -4.55 3.23 14.63
N TYR A 30 -5.30 2.38 13.91
CA TYR A 30 -5.78 1.11 14.43
C TYR A 30 -5.63 -0.01 13.40
N VAL A 31 -5.43 -1.23 13.90
CA VAL A 31 -5.69 -2.45 13.16
C VAL A 31 -7.08 -2.98 13.52
N THR A 32 -7.84 -3.44 12.53
CA THR A 32 -9.19 -3.96 12.71
C THR A 32 -9.28 -5.44 12.36
N GLU A 33 -10.08 -6.19 13.10
CA GLU A 33 -10.36 -7.59 12.85
C GLU A 33 -11.87 -7.83 12.93
N ARG A 34 -12.42 -8.53 11.94
CA ARG A 34 -13.81 -8.99 11.97
C ARG A 34 -13.85 -10.39 12.57
N ARG A 35 -14.61 -10.53 13.65
CA ARG A 35 -14.85 -11.78 14.35
C ARG A 35 -16.34 -12.14 14.23
N PRO A 36 -16.74 -13.40 14.53
CA PRO A 36 -18.14 -13.81 14.41
C PRO A 36 -19.13 -12.95 15.21
N ASP A 37 -18.67 -12.29 16.26
CA ASP A 37 -19.43 -11.48 17.21
C ASP A 37 -19.29 -9.95 17.00
N GLY A 38 -18.46 -9.50 16.05
CA GLY A 38 -18.38 -8.09 15.68
C GLY A 38 -17.03 -7.63 15.11
N LEU A 39 -16.89 -6.31 15.01
CA LEU A 39 -15.67 -5.64 14.58
C LEU A 39 -14.86 -5.22 15.81
N TYR A 40 -13.59 -5.61 15.83
CA TYR A 40 -12.64 -5.28 16.86
C TYR A 40 -11.53 -4.38 16.31
N GLY A 41 -11.06 -3.44 17.12
CA GLY A 41 -9.94 -2.56 16.80
C GLY A 41 -8.88 -2.59 17.91
N ALA A 42 -7.61 -2.59 17.53
CA ALA A 42 -6.46 -2.47 18.42
C ALA A 42 -5.51 -1.37 17.92
N PRO A 43 -4.76 -0.69 18.79
CA PRO A 43 -3.81 0.33 18.36
C PRO A 43 -2.68 -0.29 17.50
N LEU A 44 -2.14 0.50 16.58
CA LEU A 44 -0.95 0.09 15.84
C LEU A 44 0.27 0.07 16.77
N LEU A 45 0.94 -1.08 16.84
CA LEU A 45 2.20 -1.27 17.55
C LEU A 45 3.35 -1.47 16.57
N PRO A 46 4.60 -1.17 16.95
CA PRO A 46 5.76 -1.41 16.09
C PRO A 46 5.85 -2.85 15.61
N GLN A 47 5.54 -3.83 16.46
CA GLN A 47 5.71 -5.25 16.15
C GLN A 47 4.82 -5.74 14.99
N LEU A 48 3.83 -4.94 14.57
CA LEU A 48 3.00 -5.19 13.40
C LEU A 48 3.68 -4.85 12.07
N PHE A 49 4.92 -4.36 12.08
CA PHE A 49 5.59 -3.85 10.89
C PHE A 49 7.05 -4.30 10.79
N TYR A 50 7.53 -4.35 9.56
CA TYR A 50 8.93 -4.44 9.20
C TYR A 50 9.49 -3.04 8.93
N GLY A 51 10.71 -2.79 9.40
CA GLY A 51 11.47 -1.56 9.14
C GLY A 51 12.09 -1.52 7.74
N ALA A 52 12.83 -0.45 7.46
CA ALA A 52 13.57 -0.22 6.22
C ALA A 52 14.66 -1.28 5.96
N ASP A 53 15.12 -1.95 7.01
CA ASP A 53 16.07 -3.07 6.95
C ASP A 53 15.39 -4.44 6.73
N GLY A 54 14.05 -4.46 6.66
CA GLY A 54 13.26 -5.69 6.53
C GLY A 54 13.11 -6.48 7.83
N LEU A 55 13.61 -5.97 8.96
CA LEU A 55 13.46 -6.62 10.26
C LEU A 55 12.17 -6.18 10.95
N GLN A 56 11.56 -7.08 11.72
CA GLN A 56 10.38 -6.76 12.51
C GLN A 56 10.75 -5.71 13.57
N LEU A 57 9.94 -4.67 13.69
CA LEU A 57 10.22 -3.59 14.63
C LEU A 57 9.83 -3.98 16.06
N SER A 58 10.75 -3.80 17.01
CA SER A 58 10.44 -3.82 18.45
C SER A 58 10.04 -2.43 18.98
N THR A 59 10.46 -1.37 18.28
CA THR A 59 10.15 0.03 18.60
C THR A 59 9.94 0.83 17.32
N TRP A 60 9.33 2.02 17.40
CA TRP A 60 9.21 2.93 16.23
C TRP A 60 10.54 3.55 15.77
N ARG A 61 11.64 3.29 16.49
CA ARG A 61 12.98 3.76 16.11
C ARG A 61 13.64 2.68 15.26
N GLN A 62 14.15 3.10 14.11
CA GLN A 62 14.85 2.24 13.15
C GLN A 62 16.01 3.01 12.53
N ASN A 63 16.96 2.27 11.95
CA ASN A 63 18.05 2.87 11.18
C ASN A 63 17.72 2.77 9.69
N ILE A 64 17.70 3.92 9.00
CA ILE A 64 17.47 3.95 7.56
C ILE A 64 18.82 3.76 6.85
N PRO A 65 18.99 2.69 6.05
CA PRO A 65 20.32 2.25 5.60
C PRO A 65 20.93 3.12 4.49
N GLY A 66 20.12 3.82 3.70
CA GLY A 66 20.59 4.57 2.54
C GLY A 66 19.71 5.75 2.17
N THR A 67 20.06 6.41 1.07
CA THR A 67 19.31 7.52 0.48
C THR A 67 18.52 7.08 -0.75
N GLY A 68 17.55 7.91 -1.16
CA GLY A 68 16.72 7.67 -2.34
C GLY A 68 15.36 7.07 -1.99
N SER A 69 14.65 6.64 -3.03
CA SER A 69 13.33 6.01 -2.90
C SER A 69 13.46 4.63 -2.28
N GLN A 70 12.86 4.43 -1.10
CA GLN A 70 12.86 3.14 -0.42
C GLN A 70 11.59 2.95 0.41
N THR A 71 11.27 1.69 0.66
CA THR A 71 10.23 1.31 1.63
C THR A 71 10.79 1.50 3.04
N ILE A 72 10.17 2.38 3.82
CA ILE A 72 10.62 2.72 5.17
C ILE A 72 9.79 2.04 6.27
N LEU A 73 8.64 1.48 5.90
CA LEU A 73 7.77 0.73 6.78
C LEU A 73 6.88 -0.17 5.94
N SER A 74 6.76 -1.44 6.32
CA SER A 74 5.90 -2.38 5.60
C SER A 74 5.24 -3.37 6.54
N ARG A 75 4.18 -4.01 6.04
CA ARG A 75 3.46 -5.10 6.68
C ARG A 75 2.83 -5.95 5.58
N SER A 76 2.81 -7.26 5.79
CA SER A 76 1.97 -8.16 4.99
C SER A 76 0.72 -8.51 5.81
N GLY A 77 -0.39 -8.83 5.17
CA GLY A 77 -1.57 -9.32 5.88
C GLY A 77 -1.22 -10.49 6.80
N GLY A 78 -1.51 -10.34 8.11
CA GLY A 78 -1.16 -11.35 9.11
C GLY A 78 0.34 -11.54 9.41
N GLN A 79 1.26 -10.76 8.82
CA GLN A 79 2.70 -10.77 9.14
C GLN A 79 3.32 -9.37 9.29
N PRO A 80 4.20 -9.13 10.28
CA PRO A 80 4.82 -10.09 11.20
C PRO A 80 3.82 -10.79 12.12
N SER A 81 4.06 -12.06 12.40
CA SER A 81 3.20 -12.83 13.31
C SER A 81 3.47 -12.36 14.73
N ILE A 82 2.47 -11.73 15.37
CA ILE A 82 2.51 -11.37 16.78
C ILE A 82 1.36 -12.03 17.52
N PRO A 83 1.55 -12.43 18.79
CA PRO A 83 0.45 -12.93 19.60
C PRO A 83 -0.65 -11.87 19.68
N LYS A 84 -1.89 -12.26 19.35
CA LYS A 84 -3.02 -11.33 19.32
C LYS A 84 -3.35 -10.82 20.72
N GLU A 85 -2.92 -11.53 21.75
CA GLU A 85 -3.06 -11.21 23.16
C GLU A 85 -2.23 -9.98 23.56
N GLU A 86 -1.15 -9.69 22.83
CA GLU A 86 -0.35 -8.46 23.03
C GLU A 86 -1.10 -7.22 22.51
N LEU A 87 -2.12 -7.41 21.68
CA LEU A 87 -2.94 -6.35 21.14
C LEU A 87 -4.17 -6.16 22.02
N TYR A 88 -4.33 -4.93 22.48
CA TYR A 88 -5.46 -4.55 23.32
C TYR A 88 -6.72 -4.30 22.48
N TRP A 89 -7.34 -5.39 22.05
CA TRP A 89 -8.53 -5.39 21.21
C TRP A 89 -9.76 -4.86 21.96
N ARG A 90 -10.48 -3.94 21.31
CA ARG A 90 -11.77 -3.43 21.78
C ARG A 90 -12.81 -3.57 20.69
N ARG A 91 -14.03 -3.93 21.07
CA ARG A 91 -15.16 -3.96 20.13
C ARG A 91 -15.49 -2.53 19.70
N VAL A 92 -15.48 -2.28 18.40
CA VAL A 92 -15.75 -0.97 17.79
C VAL A 92 -17.01 -0.97 16.93
N GLY A 93 -17.61 -2.13 16.68
CA GLY A 93 -18.89 -2.24 15.98
C GLY A 93 -19.43 -3.65 15.88
N ASN A 94 -20.61 -3.78 15.26
CA ASN A 94 -21.30 -5.05 15.05
C ASN A 94 -21.06 -5.64 13.65
N SER A 95 -20.29 -4.97 12.80
CA SER A 95 -20.09 -5.41 11.41
C SER A 95 -19.16 -6.60 11.34
N THR A 96 -19.64 -7.71 10.79
CA THR A 96 -18.88 -8.95 10.61
C THR A 96 -18.42 -9.17 9.16
N LYS A 97 -18.87 -8.32 8.24
CA LYS A 97 -18.55 -8.41 6.80
C LYS A 97 -17.61 -7.30 6.37
N LYS A 98 -16.62 -7.63 5.55
CA LYS A 98 -15.79 -6.63 4.86
C LYS A 98 -16.66 -5.92 3.82
N PRO A 99 -16.66 -4.58 3.74
CA PRO A 99 -17.32 -3.90 2.64
C PRO A 99 -16.65 -4.38 1.34
N ALA A 100 -17.46 -4.84 0.40
CA ALA A 100 -16.95 -5.16 -0.93
C ALA A 100 -16.41 -3.88 -1.54
N LEU A 101 -15.12 -3.86 -1.92
CA LEU A 101 -14.62 -2.86 -2.84
C LEU A 101 -15.37 -3.10 -4.15
N THR A 102 -16.33 -2.23 -4.46
CA THR A 102 -16.85 -2.11 -5.81
C THR A 102 -15.69 -1.59 -6.66
N VAL A 103 -14.92 -2.50 -7.25
CA VAL A 103 -14.16 -2.17 -8.45
C VAL A 103 -15.24 -1.71 -9.43
N ALA A 104 -15.25 -0.42 -9.75
CA ALA A 104 -16.06 0.05 -10.86
C ALA A 104 -15.59 -0.77 -12.07
N GLU A 105 -16.42 -1.71 -12.53
CA GLU A 105 -16.20 -2.39 -13.79
C GLU A 105 -16.01 -1.28 -14.82
N ILE A 106 -14.79 -1.17 -15.35
CA ILE A 106 -14.53 -0.29 -16.48
C ILE A 106 -15.28 -0.95 -17.63
N PRO A 107 -16.38 -0.36 -18.12
CA PRO A 107 -17.15 -1.01 -19.16
C PRO A 107 -16.29 -1.13 -20.43
N ASP A 108 -16.40 -2.26 -21.14
CA ASP A 108 -15.52 -2.65 -22.25
C ASP A 108 -15.35 -1.58 -23.33
N TRP A 109 -16.34 -0.68 -23.50
CA TRP A 109 -16.26 0.44 -24.43
C TRP A 109 -15.14 1.45 -24.08
N VAL A 110 -14.79 1.59 -22.80
CA VAL A 110 -13.69 2.45 -22.35
C VAL A 110 -12.33 1.86 -22.75
N LEU A 111 -12.18 0.53 -22.64
CA LEU A 111 -10.99 -0.17 -23.17
C LEU A 111 -10.89 -0.03 -24.69
N GLY A 112 -12.04 -0.09 -25.39
CA GLY A 112 -12.12 0.15 -26.83
C GLY A 112 -11.63 1.54 -27.25
N LEU A 113 -11.92 2.59 -26.48
CA LEU A 113 -11.45 3.95 -26.75
C LEU A 113 -9.93 4.11 -26.55
N ILE A 114 -9.35 3.46 -25.54
CA ILE A 114 -7.89 3.47 -25.31
C ILE A 114 -7.17 2.78 -26.48
N ALA A 115 -7.69 1.63 -26.93
CA ALA A 115 -7.13 0.93 -28.08
C ALA A 115 -7.21 1.76 -29.37
N ALA A 116 -8.36 2.41 -29.62
CA ALA A 116 -8.53 3.28 -30.77
C ALA A 116 -7.58 4.50 -30.73
N GLY A 117 -7.41 5.13 -29.57
CA GLY A 117 -6.49 6.27 -29.40
C GLY A 117 -5.02 5.90 -29.68
N ILE A 118 -4.56 4.74 -29.18
CA ILE A 118 -3.19 4.25 -29.41
C ILE A 118 -2.96 3.93 -30.90
N ILE A 119 -3.93 3.28 -31.57
CA ILE A 119 -3.82 2.97 -33.01
C ILE A 119 -3.76 4.25 -33.85
N THR A 120 -4.56 5.27 -33.51
CA THR A 120 -4.58 6.54 -34.26
C THR A 120 -3.28 7.32 -34.10
N ALA A 121 -2.69 7.31 -32.89
CA ALA A 121 -1.39 7.93 -32.64
C ALA A 121 -0.24 7.23 -33.38
N ILE A 122 -0.22 5.89 -33.41
CA ILE A 122 0.78 5.11 -34.16
C ILE A 122 0.63 5.34 -35.67
N ALA A 123 -0.60 5.37 -36.20
CA ALA A 123 -0.84 5.64 -37.62
C ALA A 123 -0.37 7.05 -38.04
N THR A 124 -0.55 8.05 -37.17
CA THR A 124 -0.12 9.42 -37.48
C THR A 124 1.41 9.55 -37.49
N VAL A 125 2.12 8.82 -36.62
CA VAL A 125 3.59 8.81 -36.60
C VAL A 125 4.17 8.05 -37.80
N ILE A 126 3.55 6.95 -38.24
CA ILE A 126 4.00 6.18 -39.42
C ILE A 126 3.78 6.96 -40.73
N PHE A 127 2.67 7.69 -40.85
CA PHE A 127 2.39 8.52 -42.04
C PHE A 127 3.13 9.86 -42.07
N TYR A 128 3.70 10.32 -40.94
CA TYR A 128 4.50 11.56 -40.85
C TYR A 128 6.01 11.28 -40.82
N ILE A 129 6.49 10.24 -41.50
CA ILE A 129 7.90 10.16 -41.89
C ILE A 129 8.00 10.74 -43.30
N PRO A 130 8.53 11.96 -43.50
CA PRO A 130 8.76 12.48 -44.84
C PRO A 130 9.79 11.59 -45.52
N THR A 131 9.36 10.86 -46.55
CA THR A 131 10.25 10.15 -47.46
C THR A 131 11.15 11.19 -48.12
N LYS A 132 12.38 11.35 -47.61
CA LYS A 132 13.45 12.01 -48.37
C LYS A 132 13.69 11.19 -49.63
N ARG A 133 13.00 11.54 -50.72
CA ARG A 133 13.44 11.24 -52.08
C ARG A 133 14.76 11.97 -52.30
N GLY A 134 15.86 11.25 -52.07
CA GLY A 134 17.17 11.60 -52.61
C GLY A 134 17.16 11.40 -54.12
N ARG A 135 17.83 12.33 -54.81
CA ARG A 135 18.08 12.41 -56.25
C ARG A 135 18.73 11.16 -56.82
#